data_AF-A0A2H6MZU0-F1
#
_entry.id   AF-A0A2H6MZU0-F1
#
_cell.length_a   1.000
_cell.length_b   1.000
_cell.length_c   1.000
_cell.angle_alpha   90.00
_cell.angle_beta   90.00
_cell.angle_gamma   90.00
#
_symmetry.space_group_name_H-M   'P 1'
#
loop_
_entity.id
_entity.type
_entity.pdbx_description
1 polymer ?
#
loop_
_entity_poly.entity_id
_entity_poly.type
_entity_poly.pdbx_seq_one_letter_code
_entity_poly.pdbx_strand_id
1 'polypeptide(L)'
;AENSNRKQTNKPKTNKTPRPDGIPGELYKAIGEQIGPLMVKVYHEVLLASRMPDSWREALILLIPKEDSDLRFIQNYRPISLLNTDYKTFATIIANRLKGILNQYIH
;
A
#
# COMPACT_ATOMS: atom_id res chain seq x y z
N ALA A 1 -20.43 -36.75 -6.00
CA ALA A 1 -21.80 -36.27 -5.73
C ALA A 1 -21.90 -36.17 -4.20
N GLU A 2 -22.06 -35.03 -3.53
CA GLU A 2 -22.57 -33.71 -3.88
C GLU A 2 -21.89 -32.65 -2.99
N ASN A 3 -21.49 -31.54 -3.61
CA ASN A 3 -21.20 -30.29 -2.92
C ASN A 3 -22.54 -29.62 -2.58
N SER A 4 -22.73 -29.14 -1.34
CA SER A 4 -23.74 -28.11 -1.08
C SER A 4 -23.29 -27.10 -0.02
N ASN A 5 -22.71 -26.03 -0.54
CA ASN A 5 -22.98 -24.62 -0.20
C ASN A 5 -23.14 -24.25 1.29
N ARG A 6 -22.01 -23.94 1.93
CA ARG A 6 -22.00 -22.85 2.93
C ARG A 6 -21.85 -21.53 2.18
N LYS A 7 -22.97 -20.80 2.05
CA LYS A 7 -23.02 -19.42 1.58
C LYS A 7 -22.02 -18.58 2.39
N GLN A 8 -20.87 -18.28 1.79
CA GLN A 8 -19.89 -17.37 2.36
C GLN A 8 -20.44 -15.96 2.16
N THR A 9 -21.03 -15.41 3.21
CA THR A 9 -21.54 -14.04 3.21
C THR A 9 -20.36 -13.10 3.00
N ASN A 10 -20.39 -12.33 1.91
CA ASN A 10 -19.41 -11.30 1.58
C ASN A 10 -19.48 -10.15 2.61
N LYS A 11 -18.88 -10.34 3.78
CA LYS A 11 -18.47 -9.23 4.64
C LYS A 11 -17.19 -8.63 4.03
N PRO A 12 -17.06 -7.29 3.91
CA PRO A 12 -15.78 -6.70 3.52
C PRO A 12 -14.74 -7.15 4.55
N LYS A 13 -13.68 -7.82 4.07
CA LYS A 13 -12.59 -8.31 4.93
C LYS A 13 -11.96 -7.12 5.66
N THR A 14 -12.33 -6.92 6.91
CA THR A 14 -11.77 -5.92 7.83
C THR A 14 -10.39 -6.30 8.38
N ASN A 15 -9.86 -7.48 8.03
CA ASN A 15 -8.54 -7.96 8.44
C ASN A 15 -7.49 -7.75 7.33
N LYS A 16 -7.21 -6.49 6.98
CA LYS A 16 -5.97 -6.21 6.25
C LYS A 16 -4.82 -6.26 7.24
N THR A 17 -3.72 -6.90 6.85
CA THR A 17 -2.50 -6.92 7.66
C THR A 17 -2.11 -5.48 8.02
N PRO A 18 -1.88 -5.20 9.32
CA PRO A 18 -1.37 -3.90 9.72
C PRO A 18 -0.07 -3.61 8.97
N ARG A 19 0.07 -2.36 8.52
CA ARG A 19 1.32 -1.87 7.94
C ARG A 19 2.37 -1.70 9.05
N PRO A 20 3.65 -1.45 8.73
CA PRO A 20 4.68 -1.23 9.75
C PRO A 20 4.27 -0.24 10.85
N ASP A 21 3.54 0.82 10.48
CA ASP A 21 3.02 1.84 11.40
C ASP A 21 1.83 1.40 12.27
N GLY A 22 1.25 0.22 12.00
CA GLY A 22 0.04 -0.26 12.67
C GLY A 22 -1.24 0.48 12.25
N ILE A 23 -1.17 1.42 11.31
CA ILE A 23 -2.29 2.30 10.93
C ILE A 23 -3.07 1.69 9.74
N PRO A 24 -4.34 1.27 9.95
CA PRO A 24 -5.13 0.70 8.88
C PRO A 24 -5.50 1.78 7.85
N GLY A 25 -5.56 1.41 6.57
CA GLY A 25 -5.95 2.33 5.50
C GLY A 25 -7.38 2.85 5.66
N GLU A 26 -8.22 2.11 6.36
CA GLU A 26 -9.58 2.48 6.73
C GLU A 26 -9.61 3.69 7.65
N LEU A 27 -8.63 3.85 8.56
CA LEU A 27 -8.54 5.03 9.40
C LEU A 27 -8.30 6.28 8.56
N TYR A 28 -7.36 6.23 7.61
CA TYR A 28 -7.11 7.33 6.68
C TYR A 28 -8.37 7.74 5.88
N LYS A 29 -9.27 6.79 5.59
CA LYS A 29 -10.56 7.11 4.96
C LYS A 29 -11.55 7.74 5.92
N ALA A 30 -11.58 7.28 7.17
CA ALA A 30 -12.51 7.76 8.19
C ALA A 30 -12.17 9.19 8.66
N ILE A 31 -10.89 9.52 8.82
CA ILE A 31 -10.43 10.82 9.32
C ILE A 31 -9.72 11.68 8.27
N GLY A 32 -9.83 11.30 6.99
CA GLY A 32 -9.07 11.87 5.88
C GLY A 32 -9.19 13.39 5.76
N GLU A 33 -10.38 13.95 5.95
CA GLU A 33 -10.61 15.40 5.92
C GLU A 33 -9.86 16.13 7.04
N GLN A 34 -9.79 15.52 8.23
CA GLN A 34 -9.11 16.13 9.38
C GLN A 34 -7.59 16.07 9.25
N ILE A 35 -7.06 14.95 8.74
CA ILE A 35 -5.60 14.75 8.59
C ILE A 35 -5.04 15.32 7.29
N GLY A 36 -5.89 15.57 6.28
CA GLY A 36 -5.49 16.08 4.97
C GLY A 36 -4.56 17.30 5.03
N PRO A 37 -4.91 18.36 5.78
CA PRO A 37 -4.03 19.53 5.93
C PRO A 37 -2.67 19.20 6.55
N LEU A 38 -2.62 18.28 7.51
CA LEU A 38 -1.36 17.82 8.10
C LEU A 38 -0.52 17.04 7.08
N MET A 39 -1.15 16.14 6.32
CA MET A 39 -0.47 15.36 5.27
C MET A 39 0.13 16.27 4.20
N VAL A 40 -0.59 17.33 3.80
CA VAL A 40 -0.08 18.34 2.85
C VAL A 40 1.17 19.03 3.40
N LYS A 41 1.19 19.41 4.68
CA LYS A 41 2.37 20.02 5.31
C LYS A 41 3.57 19.07 5.28
N VAL A 42 3.37 17.81 5.68
CA VAL A 42 4.41 16.77 5.63
C VAL A 42 4.94 16.61 4.21
N TYR A 43 4.06 16.49 3.21
CA TYR A 43 4.48 16.30 1.82
C TYR A 43 5.27 17.50 1.28
N HIS A 44 4.86 18.71 1.67
CA HIS A 44 5.56 19.92 1.27
C HIS A 44 6.96 19.99 1.88
N GLU A 45 7.08 19.68 3.18
CA GLU A 45 8.37 19.60 3.86
C GLU A 45 9.29 18.55 3.23
N VAL A 46 8.76 17.37 2.91
CA VAL A 46 9.53 16.31 2.22
C VAL A 46 10.09 16.81 0.89
N LEU A 47 9.30 17.53 0.11
CA LEU A 47 9.72 18.08 -1.18
C LEU A 47 10.75 19.20 -1.02
N LEU A 48 10.57 20.11 -0.06
CA LEU A 48 11.49 21.23 0.16
C LEU A 48 12.82 20.79 0.79
N ALA A 49 12.76 19.94 1.82
CA ALA A 49 13.93 19.48 2.55
C ALA A 49 14.64 18.30 1.88
N SER A 50 14.04 17.70 0.83
CA SER A 50 14.52 16.48 0.18
C SER A 50 14.78 15.34 1.19
N ARG A 51 14.00 15.30 2.27
CA ARG A 51 14.17 14.34 3.37
C ARG A 51 12.83 13.69 3.69
N MET A 52 12.76 12.37 3.53
CA MET A 52 11.59 11.58 3.89
C MET A 52 11.60 11.21 5.37
N PRO A 53 10.43 11.08 6.03
CA PRO A 53 10.33 10.45 7.35
C PRO A 53 10.95 9.05 7.34
N ASP A 54 11.55 8.64 8.46
CA ASP A 54 12.17 7.30 8.55
C ASP A 54 11.12 6.19 8.43
N SER A 55 9.91 6.41 8.95
CA SER A 55 8.78 5.49 8.80
C SER A 55 8.38 5.22 7.35
N TRP A 56 8.68 6.13 6.41
CA TRP A 56 8.41 5.92 4.98
C TRP A 56 9.38 4.95 4.32
N ARG A 57 10.52 4.69 4.98
CA ARG A 57 11.56 3.76 4.53
C ARG A 57 11.37 2.36 5.10
N GLU A 58 10.40 2.20 5.99
CA GLU A 58 10.03 0.91 6.58
C GLU A 58 9.00 0.19 5.71
N ALA A 59 9.18 -1.12 5.58
CA ALA A 59 8.25 -1.99 4.87
C ALA A 59 8.11 -3.32 5.59
N LEU A 60 6.89 -3.83 5.68
CA LEU A 60 6.64 -5.19 6.13
C LEU A 60 6.72 -6.10 4.89
N ILE A 61 7.70 -7.00 4.87
CA ILE A 61 7.87 -7.96 3.76
C ILE A 61 7.01 -9.20 4.05
N LEU A 62 6.05 -9.47 3.16
CA LEU A 62 5.25 -10.68 3.18
C LEU A 62 5.61 -11.58 2.01
N LEU A 63 5.64 -12.89 2.23
CA LEU A 63 5.88 -13.88 1.18
C LEU A 63 4.55 -14.46 0.69
N ILE A 64 4.26 -14.28 -0.59
CA ILE A 64 3.07 -14.87 -1.24
C ILE A 64 3.50 -16.04 -2.13
N PRO A 65 2.98 -17.25 -1.92
CA PRO A 65 3.33 -18.40 -2.75
C PRO A 65 2.95 -18.17 -4.23
N LYS A 66 3.77 -18.70 -5.15
CA LYS A 66 3.39 -18.86 -6.56
C LYS A 66 2.35 -19.97 -6.68
N GLU A 67 1.41 -19.80 -7.60
CA GLU A 67 0.39 -20.82 -7.86
C GLU A 67 1.06 -22.12 -8.31
N ASP A 68 0.51 -23.26 -7.87
CA ASP A 68 0.95 -24.61 -8.23
C ASP A 68 2.46 -24.88 -8.10
N SER A 69 3.07 -24.34 -7.04
CA SER A 69 4.51 -24.46 -6.79
C SER A 69 4.84 -25.19 -5.49
N ASP A 70 6.02 -25.83 -5.45
CA ASP A 70 6.51 -26.52 -4.26
C ASP A 70 6.97 -25.52 -3.18
N LEU A 71 6.20 -25.41 -2.10
CA LEU A 71 6.40 -24.44 -1.03
C LEU A 71 7.65 -24.67 -0.18
N ARG A 72 8.39 -25.78 -0.39
CA ARG A 72 9.66 -26.04 0.29
C ARG A 72 10.80 -25.16 -0.23
N PHE A 73 10.65 -24.58 -1.42
CA PHE A 73 11.70 -23.76 -2.04
C PHE A 73 11.36 -22.26 -1.94
N ILE A 74 12.26 -21.46 -1.35
CA ILE A 74 12.06 -20.02 -1.15
C ILE A 74 11.83 -19.24 -2.46
N GLN A 75 12.44 -19.69 -3.56
CA GLN A 75 12.26 -19.12 -4.91
C GLN A 75 10.82 -19.22 -5.44
N ASN A 76 9.99 -20.06 -4.82
CA ASN A 76 8.59 -20.23 -5.15
C ASN A 76 7.68 -19.23 -4.42
N TYR A 77 8.24 -18.30 -3.65
CA TYR A 77 7.52 -17.18 -3.07
C TYR A 77 7.80 -15.87 -3.83
N ARG A 78 6.80 -14.99 -3.82
CA ARG A 78 6.87 -13.61 -4.29
C ARG A 78 6.93 -12.70 -3.05
N PRO A 79 8.04 -11.98 -2.81
CA PRO A 79 8.06 -10.99 -1.75
C PRO A 79 7.17 -9.80 -2.14
N ILE A 80 6.35 -9.34 -1.20
CA ILE A 80 5.55 -8.13 -1.31
C ILE A 80 5.87 -7.21 -0.15
N SER A 81 6.25 -5.98 -0.47
CA SER A 81 6.47 -4.91 0.51
C SER A 81 5.16 -4.20 0.82
N LEU A 82 4.71 -4.30 2.07
CA LEU A 82 3.62 -3.48 2.58
C LEU A 82 4.19 -2.18 3.15
N LEU A 83 3.87 -1.08 2.45
CA LEU A 83 4.30 0.27 2.79
C LEU A 83 3.22 1.04 3.54
N ASN A 84 3.64 2.02 4.34
CA ASN A 84 2.75 2.94 5.05
C ASN A 84 1.84 3.73 4.09
N THR A 85 0.62 4.05 4.54
CA THR A 85 -0.43 4.63 3.67
C THR A 85 -0.07 6.03 3.19
N ASP A 86 0.53 6.81 4.07
CA ASP A 86 1.01 8.16 3.85
C ASP A 86 2.07 8.21 2.75
N TYR A 87 3.10 7.36 2.83
CA TYR A 87 4.10 7.23 1.78
C TYR A 87 3.47 6.81 0.45
N LYS A 88 2.59 5.80 0.46
CA LYS A 88 1.92 5.34 -0.76
C LYS A 88 1.08 6.46 -1.40
N THR A 89 0.43 7.28 -0.59
CA THR A 89 -0.36 8.42 -1.04
C THR A 89 0.53 9.48 -1.69
N PHE A 90 1.64 9.84 -1.03
CA PHE A 90 2.64 10.75 -1.57
C PHE A 90 3.20 10.27 -2.91
N ALA A 91 3.70 9.02 -2.97
CA ALA A 91 4.25 8.44 -4.18
C ALA A 91 3.22 8.42 -5.33
N THR A 92 1.95 8.12 -5.03
CA THR A 92 0.87 8.17 -6.02
C THR A 92 0.64 9.57 -6.57
N ILE A 93 0.68 10.60 -5.72
CA ILE A 93 0.54 12.01 -6.14
C ILE A 93 1.67 12.39 -7.10
N ILE A 94 2.92 12.05 -6.75
CA ILE A 94 4.08 12.34 -7.60
C ILE A 94 4.00 11.58 -8.92
N ALA A 95 3.69 10.29 -8.89
CA ALA A 95 3.54 9.46 -10.09
C ALA A 95 2.48 10.02 -11.06
N ASN A 96 1.33 10.47 -10.54
CA ASN A 96 0.28 11.06 -11.36
C ASN A 96 0.72 12.38 -12.00
N ARG A 97 1.46 13.23 -11.27
CA ARG A 97 2.02 14.47 -11.83
C ARG A 97 3.04 14.18 -12.93
N LEU A 98 3.94 13.22 -12.70
CA LEU A 98 4.95 12.82 -13.68
C LEU A 98 4.34 12.17 -14.90
N LYS A 99 3.30 11.34 -14.74
CA LYS A 99 2.61 10.68 -15.84
C LYS A 99 2.09 11.66 -16.88
N GLY A 100 1.54 12.81 -16.44
CA GLY A 100 1.09 13.86 -17.36
C GLY A 100 2.20 14.42 -18.25
N ILE A 101 3.42 14.49 -17.73
CA ILE A 101 4.60 14.95 -18.46
C ILE A 101 5.14 13.83 -19.34
N LEU A 102 5.32 12.62 -18.80
CA LEU A 102 5.91 11.49 -19.52
C LEU A 102 5.13 11.09 -20.77
N ASN A 103 3.80 11.20 -20.76
CA ASN A 103 2.97 10.94 -21.93
C ASN A 103 3.27 11.88 -23.12
N GLN A 104 3.96 13.00 -22.91
CA GLN A 104 4.40 13.89 -23.99
C GLN A 104 5.70 13.41 -24.66
N TYR A 105 6.48 12.56 -24.00
CA TYR A 105 7.82 12.17 -24.43
C TYR A 105 7.97 10.67 -24.73
N ILE A 106 7.08 9.84 -24.19
CA ILE A 106 7.10 8.38 -24.36
C ILE A 106 5.79 7.97 -25.05
N HIS A 107 5.92 7.31 -26.21
CA HIS A 107 4.82 6.81 -27.04
C HIS A 107 4.53 5.33 -26.75
#